data_AF-A0A944KSQ2-F1
#
_entry.id   AF-A0A944KSQ2-F1
#
_cell.length_a   1.000
_cell.length_b   1.000
_cell.length_c   1.000
_cell.angle_alpha   90.00
_cell.angle_beta   90.00
_cell.angle_gamma   90.00
#
_symmetry.space_group_name_H-M   'P 1'
#
loop_
_entity.id
_entity.type
_entity.pdbx_description
1 polymer ?
#
loop_
_entity_poly.entity_id
_entity_poly.type
_entity_poly.pdbx_seq_one_letter_code
_entity_poly.pdbx_strand_id
1 'polypeptide(L)'
;MRAGWIRLWQWTACGGIGLSLYAGWLTFDDIRDRASSERDISAACDRLVSGAAVMDLQGGMVRAEASDYHKFRLDVDELPGSCTVYKVPGPGKTTGLFTLTVRVSNISKPLHWIGDDNDLEPFRDSLGSQKSDVTAIAERRPEPRPMGDGTLGRYGNWYTTIRAECGPGSRATAPKLLNVTASADYDDVFAADRERLAHIAHSATEALTDRIGCQSQLPALPDHQLPSVPSGLRPAQATDGSCRWFARHIQEQGQGRLPDRALATPALDASPTESCLLAVSPDQVGRIDDGLPDDEHDSARSALTHSPWWLRTAFYFDAEAHTVGYVALGEDKIITAGTAGHESGAWWASSICDGKPALHTLSSSYTYDNVLGPQTLSALFRAYVDDITKRRGCTHVTYPETKDFRAP
;
A
#
# COMPACT_ATOMS: atom_id res chain seq x y z
N MET A 1 54.76 6.87 52.91
CA MET A 1 53.86 7.43 51.87
C MET A 1 53.98 6.79 50.47
N ARG A 2 55.00 5.98 50.14
CA ARG A 2 55.14 5.39 48.78
C ARG A 2 54.34 4.10 48.50
N ALA A 3 53.99 3.31 49.53
CA ALA A 3 53.33 2.01 49.32
C ALA A 3 51.81 2.11 49.04
N GLY A 4 51.13 3.16 49.53
CA GLY A 4 49.70 3.35 49.32
C GLY A 4 49.34 3.77 47.89
N TRP A 5 50.24 4.47 47.20
CA TRP A 5 50.00 4.99 45.86
C TRP A 5 50.15 3.92 44.76
N ILE A 6 51.05 2.95 44.97
CA ILE A 6 51.25 1.81 44.06
C ILE A 6 50.04 0.87 44.08
N ARG A 7 49.44 0.66 45.27
CA ARG A 7 48.19 -0.12 45.39
C ARG A 7 47.04 0.57 44.66
N LEU A 8 46.88 1.88 44.79
CA LEU A 8 45.80 2.61 44.12
C LEU A 8 45.86 2.48 42.58
N TRP A 9 47.06 2.57 42.00
CA TRP A 9 47.31 2.40 40.56
C TRP A 9 47.11 0.97 40.07
N GLN A 10 47.47 -0.05 40.86
CA GLN A 10 47.20 -1.45 40.51
C GLN A 10 45.70 -1.76 40.47
N TRP A 11 44.91 -1.22 41.41
CA TRP A 11 43.46 -1.40 41.41
C TRP A 11 42.77 -0.66 40.24
N THR A 12 43.26 0.51 39.83
CA THR A 12 42.75 1.22 38.65
C THR A 12 43.14 0.52 37.34
N ALA A 13 44.36 -0.02 37.24
CA ALA A 13 44.80 -0.77 36.07
C ALA A 13 44.05 -2.12 35.92
N CYS A 14 43.86 -2.87 37.00
CA CYS A 14 43.04 -4.09 36.99
C CYS A 14 41.56 -3.78 36.71
N GLY A 15 41.03 -2.68 37.26
CA GLY A 15 39.67 -2.21 36.96
C GLY A 15 39.50 -1.79 35.49
N GLY A 16 40.48 -1.10 34.92
CA GLY A 16 40.49 -0.71 33.50
C GLY A 16 40.60 -1.89 32.55
N ILE A 17 41.44 -2.87 32.85
CA ILE A 17 41.56 -4.11 32.06
C ILE A 17 40.27 -4.93 32.16
N GLY A 18 39.70 -5.09 33.36
CA GLY A 18 38.43 -5.78 33.56
C GLY A 18 37.27 -5.12 32.82
N LEU A 19 37.17 -3.80 32.83
CA LEU A 19 36.17 -3.05 32.06
C LEU A 19 36.39 -3.15 30.56
N SER A 20 37.64 -3.13 30.08
CA SER A 20 37.95 -3.32 28.65
C SER A 20 37.67 -4.73 28.16
N LEU A 21 37.90 -5.76 28.99
CA LEU A 21 37.60 -7.15 28.66
C LEU A 21 36.09 -7.42 28.73
N TYR A 22 35.37 -6.80 29.67
CA TYR A 22 33.92 -6.87 29.74
C TYR A 22 33.25 -6.13 28.59
N ALA A 23 33.73 -4.93 28.24
CA ALA A 23 33.29 -4.22 27.04
C ALA A 23 33.62 -5.03 25.77
N GLY A 24 34.82 -5.62 25.70
CA GLY A 24 35.22 -6.55 24.63
C GLY A 24 34.30 -7.77 24.51
N TRP A 25 33.93 -8.38 25.64
CA TRP A 25 33.03 -9.52 25.69
C TRP A 25 31.61 -9.15 25.24
N LEU A 26 31.05 -8.04 25.73
CA LEU A 26 29.74 -7.55 25.31
C LEU A 26 29.72 -7.23 23.82
N THR A 27 30.76 -6.58 23.28
CA THR A 27 30.85 -6.33 21.84
C THR A 27 30.96 -7.63 21.03
N PHE A 28 31.64 -8.66 21.55
CA PHE A 28 31.73 -9.95 20.88
C PHE A 28 30.40 -10.71 20.89
N ASP A 29 29.67 -10.67 22.02
CA ASP A 29 28.34 -11.26 22.15
C ASP A 29 27.35 -10.58 21.18
N ASP A 30 27.38 -9.24 21.12
CA ASP A 30 26.57 -8.45 20.19
C ASP A 30 26.88 -8.79 18.72
N ILE A 31 28.16 -8.94 18.35
CA ILE A 31 28.54 -9.33 16.98
C ILE A 31 28.02 -10.73 16.64
N ARG A 32 28.15 -11.68 17.57
CA ARG A 32 27.70 -13.06 17.36
C ARG A 32 26.19 -13.13 17.22
N ASP A 33 25.47 -12.41 18.07
CA ASP A 33 24.02 -12.36 18.04
C ASP A 33 23.53 -11.71 16.76
N ARG A 34 24.15 -10.60 16.34
CA ARG A 34 23.83 -9.98 15.06
C ARG A 34 24.07 -10.91 13.89
N ALA A 35 25.24 -11.55 13.79
CA ALA A 35 25.52 -12.50 12.71
C ALA A 35 24.61 -13.74 12.73
N SER A 36 24.06 -14.11 13.89
CA SER A 36 23.05 -15.16 14.00
C SER A 36 21.70 -14.68 13.47
N SER A 37 21.23 -13.52 13.92
CA SER A 37 20.00 -12.87 13.46
C SER A 37 20.02 -12.62 11.95
N GLU A 38 21.13 -12.13 11.40
CA GLU A 38 21.25 -11.87 9.96
C GLU A 38 21.07 -13.15 9.12
N ARG A 39 21.63 -14.28 9.59
CA ARG A 39 21.48 -15.58 8.93
C ARG A 39 20.07 -16.12 9.04
N ASP A 40 19.43 -15.99 10.19
CA ASP A 40 18.05 -16.43 10.40
C ASP A 40 17.08 -15.64 9.51
N ILE A 41 17.19 -14.31 9.48
CA ILE A 41 16.40 -13.44 8.59
C ILE A 41 16.59 -13.83 7.13
N SER A 42 17.85 -13.95 6.68
CA SER A 42 18.14 -14.32 5.30
C SER A 42 17.55 -15.69 4.96
N ALA A 43 17.64 -16.67 5.85
CA ALA A 43 17.05 -17.99 5.63
C ALA A 43 15.52 -17.98 5.61
N ALA A 44 14.87 -17.19 6.47
CA ALA A 44 13.41 -17.11 6.53
C ALA A 44 12.79 -16.38 5.34
N CYS A 45 13.53 -15.45 4.74
CA CYS A 45 13.15 -14.73 3.53
C CYS A 45 13.75 -15.34 2.27
N ASP A 46 14.14 -16.61 2.33
CA ASP A 46 14.66 -17.40 1.20
C ASP A 46 15.80 -16.71 0.42
N ARG A 47 16.67 -16.04 1.17
CA ARG A 47 17.83 -15.25 0.72
C ARG A 47 17.50 -14.08 -0.22
N LEU A 48 16.24 -13.67 -0.31
CA LEU A 48 15.85 -12.49 -1.09
C LEU A 48 16.24 -11.18 -0.41
N VAL A 49 16.46 -11.19 0.91
CA VAL A 49 16.86 -9.99 1.65
C VAL A 49 18.15 -10.23 2.42
N SER A 50 18.94 -9.17 2.55
CA SER A 50 20.07 -9.13 3.46
C SER A 50 19.57 -8.92 4.88
N GLY A 51 19.94 -9.83 5.79
CA GLY A 51 19.63 -9.68 7.22
C GLY A 51 20.20 -8.38 7.79
N ALA A 52 21.40 -7.96 7.35
CA ALA A 52 21.99 -6.70 7.77
C ALA A 52 21.14 -5.49 7.36
N ALA A 53 20.60 -5.49 6.14
CA ALA A 53 19.75 -4.40 5.66
C ALA A 53 18.46 -4.27 6.47
N VAL A 54 17.84 -5.40 6.84
CA VAL A 54 16.65 -5.44 7.71
C VAL A 54 16.99 -4.98 9.12
N MET A 55 18.12 -5.43 9.67
CA MET A 55 18.56 -5.06 11.02
C MET A 55 19.05 -3.62 11.15
N ASP A 56 19.28 -2.92 10.04
CA ASP A 56 19.64 -1.50 10.04
C ASP A 56 18.42 -0.55 9.98
N LEU A 57 17.21 -1.11 9.88
CA LEU A 57 15.97 -0.35 10.05
C LEU A 57 15.86 0.19 11.49
N GLN A 58 15.08 1.25 11.68
CA GLN A 58 14.83 1.85 12.99
C GLN A 58 16.12 2.26 13.74
N GLY A 59 17.11 2.76 13.00
CA GLY A 59 18.39 3.20 13.57
C GLY A 59 19.37 2.08 13.94
N GLY A 60 19.03 0.83 13.62
CA GLY A 60 19.91 -0.32 13.78
C GLY A 60 19.68 -1.12 15.06
N MET A 61 19.87 -2.43 14.98
CA MET A 61 19.74 -3.33 16.12
C MET A 61 20.72 -4.49 16.09
N VAL A 62 20.82 -5.16 17.24
CA VAL A 62 21.74 -6.29 17.47
C VAL A 62 21.01 -7.63 17.43
N ARG A 63 19.73 -7.67 17.82
CA ARG A 63 18.95 -8.91 17.91
C ARG A 63 17.60 -8.77 17.21
N ALA A 64 17.36 -9.71 16.31
CA ALA A 64 16.08 -9.93 15.63
C ALA A 64 15.91 -11.42 15.38
N GLU A 65 14.67 -11.86 15.23
CA GLU A 65 14.33 -13.24 14.90
C GLU A 65 13.26 -13.26 13.84
N ALA A 66 13.36 -14.20 12.90
CA ALA A 66 12.29 -14.44 11.96
C ALA A 66 11.16 -15.24 12.63
N SER A 67 9.95 -15.10 12.10
CA SER A 67 8.84 -15.93 12.51
C SER A 67 9.14 -17.43 12.33
N ASP A 68 8.76 -18.22 13.32
CA ASP A 68 8.84 -19.69 13.29
C ASP A 68 7.63 -20.32 12.59
N TYR A 69 6.49 -19.63 12.54
CA TYR A 69 5.32 -20.05 11.77
C TYR A 69 5.63 -20.21 10.28
N HIS A 70 5.41 -21.40 9.74
CA HIS A 70 5.64 -21.73 8.33
C HIS A 70 5.00 -20.74 7.34
N LYS A 71 3.79 -20.23 7.62
CA LYS A 71 3.10 -19.25 6.77
C LYS A 71 3.81 -17.89 6.66
N PHE A 72 4.76 -17.61 7.56
CA PHE A 72 5.58 -16.41 7.61
C PHE A 72 7.06 -16.72 7.34
N ARG A 73 7.32 -17.85 6.68
CA ARG A 73 8.60 -18.15 6.05
C ARG A 73 8.36 -18.19 4.56
N LEU A 74 9.13 -17.41 3.81
CA LEU A 74 9.02 -17.36 2.38
C LEU A 74 9.67 -18.59 1.77
N ASP A 75 9.02 -19.17 0.77
CA ASP A 75 9.61 -20.15 -0.15
C ASP A 75 9.32 -19.67 -1.58
N VAL A 76 10.37 -19.38 -2.34
CA VAL A 76 10.26 -18.92 -3.73
C VAL A 76 9.70 -20.01 -4.65
N ASP A 77 9.79 -21.28 -4.27
CA ASP A 77 9.22 -22.37 -5.05
C ASP A 77 7.70 -22.54 -4.79
N GLU A 78 7.16 -21.90 -3.73
CA GLU A 78 5.75 -21.92 -3.33
C GLU A 78 5.11 -20.52 -3.28
N LEU A 79 5.32 -19.70 -4.32
CA LEU A 79 4.72 -18.37 -4.39
C LEU A 79 3.18 -18.39 -4.63
N PRO A 80 2.43 -17.41 -4.09
CA PRO A 80 2.85 -16.24 -3.31
C PRO A 80 3.17 -16.57 -1.85
N GLY A 81 4.00 -15.74 -1.20
CA GLY A 81 4.39 -15.94 0.20
C GLY A 81 4.91 -14.69 0.89
N SER A 82 5.25 -14.82 2.17
CA SER A 82 5.80 -13.72 2.97
C SER A 82 6.80 -14.21 4.01
N CYS A 83 7.75 -13.37 4.38
CA CYS A 83 8.54 -13.54 5.60
C CYS A 83 8.29 -12.38 6.57
N THR A 84 8.19 -12.68 7.86
CA THR A 84 8.04 -11.68 8.92
C THR A 84 9.19 -11.79 9.92
N VAL A 85 9.72 -10.64 10.32
CA VAL A 85 10.85 -10.49 11.22
C VAL A 85 10.42 -9.63 12.41
N TYR A 86 10.81 -10.08 13.60
CA TYR A 86 10.56 -9.40 14.86
C TYR A 86 11.86 -8.90 15.46
N LYS A 87 11.79 -7.75 16.12
CA LYS A 87 12.87 -7.27 16.99
C LYS A 87 12.79 -7.93 18.35
N VAL A 88 13.96 -8.23 18.93
CA VAL A 88 14.08 -8.85 20.25
C VAL A 88 14.72 -7.86 21.23
N PRO A 89 13.95 -6.93 21.82
CA PRO A 89 14.47 -5.93 22.77
C PRO A 89 14.95 -6.56 24.09
N GLY A 90 14.55 -7.79 24.39
CA GLY A 90 14.97 -8.53 25.57
C GLY A 90 14.35 -9.92 25.63
N PRO A 91 14.73 -10.74 26.63
CA PRO A 91 14.25 -12.12 26.75
C PRO A 91 12.71 -12.20 26.79
N GLY A 92 12.14 -13.05 25.93
CA GLY A 92 10.69 -13.30 25.87
C GLY A 92 9.84 -12.13 25.37
N LYS A 93 10.46 -11.10 24.77
CA LYS A 93 9.76 -9.96 24.18
C LYS A 93 10.10 -9.86 22.71
N THR A 94 9.06 -9.83 21.87
CA THR A 94 9.17 -9.58 20.44
C THR A 94 8.22 -8.45 20.06
N THR A 95 8.61 -7.68 19.05
CA THR A 95 7.77 -6.62 18.47
C THR A 95 8.03 -6.59 16.96
N GLY A 96 7.06 -6.12 16.18
CA GLY A 96 7.20 -6.04 14.72
C GLY A 96 8.44 -5.25 14.30
N LEU A 97 9.13 -5.74 13.28
CA LEU A 97 10.24 -5.03 12.65
C LEU A 97 9.99 -4.89 11.15
N PHE A 98 9.77 -6.01 10.47
CA PHE A 98 9.80 -6.03 9.02
C PHE A 98 9.01 -7.20 8.44
N THR A 99 8.31 -6.96 7.34
CA THR A 99 7.68 -8.01 6.54
C THR A 99 8.04 -7.83 5.07
N LEU A 100 8.51 -8.90 4.43
CA LEU A 100 8.58 -9.01 2.96
C LEU A 100 7.40 -9.82 2.47
N THR A 101 6.64 -9.30 1.51
CA THR A 101 5.54 -10.02 0.86
C THR A 101 5.80 -10.11 -0.64
N VAL A 102 5.75 -11.31 -1.19
CA VAL A 102 5.84 -11.57 -2.63
C VAL A 102 4.48 -12.01 -3.13
N ARG A 103 3.92 -11.22 -4.05
CA ARG A 103 2.64 -11.49 -4.70
C ARG A 103 2.85 -11.65 -6.18
N VAL A 104 2.18 -12.61 -6.79
CA VAL A 104 2.31 -12.93 -8.21
C VAL A 104 0.93 -12.93 -8.86
N SER A 105 0.86 -12.50 -10.12
CA SER A 105 -0.36 -12.63 -10.91
C SER A 105 -0.71 -14.10 -11.06
N ASN A 106 -1.85 -14.51 -10.54
CA ASN A 106 -2.43 -15.82 -10.77
C ASN A 106 -3.94 -15.69 -11.04
N ILE A 107 -4.59 -16.78 -11.42
CA ILE A 107 -6.02 -16.76 -11.78
C ILE A 107 -6.96 -16.84 -10.55
N SER A 108 -6.42 -17.04 -9.35
CA SER A 108 -7.22 -17.32 -8.14
C SER A 108 -7.25 -16.17 -7.14
N LYS A 109 -6.30 -15.23 -7.19
CA LYS A 109 -6.21 -14.08 -6.29
C LYS A 109 -5.80 -12.81 -7.04
N PRO A 110 -6.57 -11.72 -6.91
CA PRO A 110 -6.20 -10.45 -7.54
C PRO A 110 -5.00 -9.82 -6.83
N LEU A 111 -4.19 -9.05 -7.56
CA LEU A 111 -3.16 -8.19 -6.96
C LEU A 111 -3.74 -6.88 -6.42
N HIS A 112 -4.81 -6.38 -7.04
CA HIS A 112 -5.54 -5.19 -6.60
C HIS A 112 -6.98 -5.54 -6.30
N TRP A 113 -7.35 -5.44 -5.02
CA TRP A 113 -8.74 -5.56 -4.61
C TRP A 113 -9.44 -4.22 -4.72
N ILE A 114 -10.68 -4.26 -5.22
CA ILE A 114 -11.63 -3.16 -5.27
C ILE A 114 -12.90 -3.56 -4.51
N GLY A 115 -13.74 -2.58 -4.18
CA GLY A 115 -15.01 -2.79 -3.49
C GLY A 115 -15.11 -2.04 -2.18
N ASP A 116 -16.09 -2.42 -1.38
CA ASP A 116 -16.45 -1.81 -0.10
C ASP A 116 -16.04 -2.63 1.13
N ASP A 117 -15.19 -3.64 0.94
CA ASP A 117 -14.66 -4.48 2.02
C ASP A 117 -13.97 -3.63 3.10
N ASN A 118 -14.19 -3.98 4.38
CA ASN A 118 -13.57 -3.33 5.53
C ASN A 118 -12.03 -3.32 5.45
N ASP A 119 -11.41 -4.30 4.80
CA ASP A 119 -9.97 -4.28 4.61
C ASP A 119 -9.53 -3.15 3.66
N LEU A 120 -10.39 -2.69 2.76
CA LEU A 120 -10.14 -1.63 1.78
C LEU A 120 -10.45 -0.21 2.29
N GLU A 121 -11.13 -0.12 3.42
CA GLU A 121 -11.54 1.13 4.08
C GLU A 121 -10.33 2.06 4.32
N PRO A 122 -10.32 3.28 3.74
CA PRO A 122 -9.25 4.27 3.93
C PRO A 122 -9.17 4.86 5.34
N PHE A 123 -10.28 4.91 6.09
CA PHE A 123 -10.38 5.61 7.37
C PHE A 123 -10.44 4.63 8.56
N ARG A 124 -9.91 5.02 9.72
CA ARG A 124 -10.09 4.23 10.94
C ARG A 124 -11.48 4.48 11.52
N ASP A 125 -12.21 3.41 11.81
CA ASP A 125 -13.44 3.48 12.58
C ASP A 125 -13.14 4.05 13.97
N SER A 126 -13.89 5.06 14.38
CA SER A 126 -13.80 5.60 15.73
C SER A 126 -14.76 4.83 16.65
N LEU A 127 -14.38 3.62 17.08
CA LEU A 127 -15.12 2.89 18.13
C LEU A 127 -14.92 3.55 19.51
N GLY A 128 -15.32 4.82 19.65
CA GLY A 128 -15.41 5.52 20.93
C GLY A 128 -14.33 6.56 21.26
N SER A 129 -13.44 6.94 20.33
CA SER A 129 -12.52 8.07 20.54
C SER A 129 -12.90 9.25 19.64
N GLN A 130 -13.13 10.42 20.24
CA GLN A 130 -13.50 11.67 19.58
C GLN A 130 -12.44 12.13 18.55
N LYS A 131 -12.41 11.55 17.36
CA LYS A 131 -12.01 12.32 16.18
C LYS A 131 -13.28 13.01 15.71
N SER A 132 -13.33 14.34 15.87
CA SER A 132 -14.45 15.16 15.37
C SER A 132 -14.62 15.09 13.86
N ASP A 133 -13.64 14.52 13.16
CA ASP A 133 -13.59 14.41 11.71
C ASP A 133 -12.87 13.14 11.27
N VAL A 134 -13.66 12.10 10.99
CA VAL A 134 -13.18 10.77 10.59
C VAL A 134 -12.60 10.73 9.17
N THR A 135 -12.92 11.70 8.31
CA THR A 135 -12.43 11.78 6.92
C THR A 135 -11.32 12.80 6.70
N ALA A 136 -10.79 13.42 7.76
CA ALA A 136 -9.69 14.38 7.64
C ALA A 136 -8.37 13.70 7.18
N ILE A 137 -8.15 12.46 7.61
CA ILE A 137 -6.89 11.72 7.38
C ILE A 137 -7.22 10.28 6.98
N ALA A 138 -6.77 9.87 5.79
CA ALA A 138 -6.81 8.48 5.35
C ALA A 138 -5.73 7.66 6.08
N GLU A 139 -5.99 7.32 7.34
CA GLU A 139 -5.00 6.73 8.25
C GLU A 139 -4.73 5.25 7.94
N ARG A 140 -5.75 4.47 7.52
CA ARG A 140 -5.57 3.04 7.23
C ARG A 140 -4.91 2.83 5.89
N ARG A 141 -5.42 3.51 4.85
CA ARG A 141 -4.97 3.33 3.47
C ARG A 141 -4.91 4.66 2.71
N PRO A 142 -3.88 5.50 2.97
CA PRO A 142 -3.61 6.65 2.14
C PRO A 142 -3.23 6.22 0.72
N GLU A 143 -3.45 7.09 -0.26
CA GLU A 143 -3.10 6.79 -1.65
C GLU A 143 -1.56 6.73 -1.82
N PRO A 144 -1.01 5.61 -2.32
CA PRO A 144 0.43 5.45 -2.46
C PRO A 144 0.99 6.40 -3.51
N ARG A 145 2.26 6.79 -3.36
CA ARG A 145 2.97 7.60 -4.35
C ARG A 145 3.67 6.70 -5.37
N PRO A 146 3.65 7.05 -6.67
CA PRO A 146 4.46 6.36 -7.66
C PRO A 146 5.94 6.56 -7.36
N MET A 147 6.75 5.55 -7.64
CA MET A 147 8.20 5.61 -7.55
C MET A 147 8.79 6.03 -8.89
N GLY A 148 9.60 7.09 -8.91
CA GLY A 148 10.17 7.62 -10.15
C GLY A 148 9.09 8.11 -11.12
N ASP A 149 9.08 7.56 -12.33
CA ASP A 149 8.05 7.80 -13.35
C ASP A 149 6.77 6.95 -13.14
N GLY A 150 6.77 6.09 -12.12
CA GLY A 150 5.68 5.21 -11.73
C GLY A 150 5.74 3.80 -12.35
N THR A 151 6.70 3.50 -13.22
CA THR A 151 6.85 2.16 -13.83
C THR A 151 7.45 1.13 -12.86
N LEU A 152 8.32 1.58 -11.95
CA LEU A 152 9.02 0.72 -11.00
C LEU A 152 8.11 0.20 -9.87
N GLY A 153 7.04 0.93 -9.55
CA GLY A 153 6.13 0.59 -8.46
C GLY A 153 5.71 1.81 -7.66
N ARG A 154 5.42 1.59 -6.38
CA ARG A 154 4.79 2.58 -5.50
C ARG A 154 5.25 2.44 -4.05
N TYR A 155 5.13 3.52 -3.28
CA TYR A 155 5.47 3.51 -1.86
C TYR A 155 4.42 4.22 -1.01
N GLY A 156 4.31 3.76 0.23
CA GLY A 156 3.53 4.35 1.31
C GLY A 156 4.45 4.95 2.38
N ASN A 157 3.87 5.33 3.53
CA ASN A 157 4.67 5.84 4.65
C ASN A 157 5.53 4.76 5.32
N TRP A 158 5.10 3.51 5.29
CA TRP A 158 5.74 2.38 5.97
C TRP A 158 6.02 1.18 5.06
N TYR A 159 5.82 1.31 3.74
CA TYR A 159 6.08 0.22 2.81
C TYR A 159 6.54 0.72 1.44
N THR A 160 7.23 -0.15 0.71
CA THR A 160 7.54 0.03 -0.70
C THR A 160 7.19 -1.24 -1.45
N THR A 161 6.46 -1.11 -2.55
CA THR A 161 6.16 -2.19 -3.50
C THR A 161 6.90 -1.94 -4.81
N ILE A 162 7.76 -2.88 -5.19
CA ILE A 162 8.40 -2.91 -6.50
C ILE A 162 7.64 -3.89 -7.39
N ARG A 163 7.42 -3.46 -8.63
CA ARG A 163 6.69 -4.17 -9.67
C ARG A 163 7.68 -4.72 -10.69
N ALA A 164 7.53 -5.99 -11.08
CA ALA A 164 8.23 -6.54 -12.23
C ALA A 164 7.27 -7.27 -13.16
N GLU A 165 7.37 -6.96 -14.45
CA GLU A 165 6.63 -7.65 -15.51
C GLU A 165 7.58 -8.61 -16.22
N CYS A 166 7.21 -9.88 -16.30
CA CYS A 166 8.03 -10.90 -16.93
C CYS A 166 7.75 -10.91 -18.44
N GLY A 167 8.71 -10.42 -19.20
CA GLY A 167 8.64 -10.28 -20.64
C GLY A 167 9.01 -11.55 -21.40
N PRO A 168 9.09 -11.46 -22.75
CA PRO A 168 9.55 -12.54 -23.61
C PRO A 168 10.91 -13.09 -23.18
N GLY A 169 11.08 -14.42 -23.23
CA GLY A 169 12.29 -15.10 -22.77
C GLY A 169 12.25 -15.56 -21.31
N SER A 170 11.20 -15.20 -20.56
CA SER A 170 10.95 -15.75 -19.23
C SER A 170 10.64 -17.26 -19.29
N ARG A 171 10.88 -17.98 -18.20
CA ARG A 171 10.45 -19.38 -18.05
C ARG A 171 8.93 -19.49 -18.17
N ALA A 172 8.44 -20.62 -18.68
CA ALA A 172 6.99 -20.85 -18.83
C ALA A 172 6.22 -20.81 -17.50
N THR A 173 6.90 -21.07 -16.37
CA THR A 173 6.34 -21.01 -15.02
C THR A 173 6.42 -19.62 -14.39
N ALA A 174 7.10 -18.66 -15.03
CA ALA A 174 7.19 -17.30 -14.50
C ALA A 174 5.82 -16.61 -14.58
N PRO A 175 5.39 -15.90 -13.52
CA PRO A 175 4.15 -15.14 -13.54
C PRO A 175 4.24 -13.99 -14.55
N LYS A 176 3.12 -13.47 -15.05
CA LYS A 176 3.15 -12.28 -15.92
C LYS A 176 3.59 -11.03 -15.17
N LEU A 177 3.16 -10.91 -13.92
CA LEU A 177 3.41 -9.76 -13.06
C LEU A 177 3.73 -10.23 -11.64
N LEU A 178 4.68 -9.57 -11.00
CA LEU A 178 4.98 -9.75 -9.59
C LEU A 178 5.11 -8.41 -8.86
N ASN A 179 4.69 -8.42 -7.60
CA ASN A 179 4.81 -7.31 -6.67
C ASN A 179 5.57 -7.80 -5.43
N VAL A 180 6.73 -7.20 -5.16
CA VAL A 180 7.51 -7.44 -3.95
C VAL A 180 7.36 -6.23 -3.04
N THR A 181 6.78 -6.45 -1.86
CA THR A 181 6.54 -5.39 -0.88
C THR A 181 7.42 -5.58 0.34
N ALA A 182 8.23 -4.57 0.63
CA ALA A 182 8.96 -4.44 1.89
C ALA A 182 8.19 -3.49 2.80
N SER A 183 7.82 -3.94 4.00
CA SER A 183 7.05 -3.18 4.98
C SER A 183 7.77 -3.09 6.32
N ALA A 184 7.71 -1.92 6.95
CA ALA A 184 8.06 -1.71 8.35
C ALA A 184 6.85 -2.03 9.23
N ASP A 185 7.05 -2.87 10.24
CA ASP A 185 5.99 -3.29 11.17
C ASP A 185 6.09 -2.49 12.49
N TYR A 186 6.29 -1.17 12.38
CA TYR A 186 6.38 -0.20 13.47
C TYR A 186 5.90 1.19 13.02
N ASP A 187 5.49 2.04 13.97
CA ASP A 187 4.77 3.30 13.65
C ASP A 187 5.68 4.44 13.16
N ASP A 188 6.85 4.62 13.77
CA ASP A 188 7.75 5.75 13.51
C ASP A 188 8.69 5.50 12.30
N VAL A 189 8.16 5.47 11.08
CA VAL A 189 8.94 5.25 9.86
C VAL A 189 9.50 6.57 9.33
N PHE A 190 10.81 6.77 9.47
CA PHE A 190 11.50 7.97 9.00
C PHE A 190 11.89 7.86 7.51
N ALA A 191 12.38 8.97 6.95
CA ALA A 191 12.77 9.03 5.54
C ALA A 191 13.89 8.03 5.18
N ALA A 192 14.87 7.86 6.08
CA ALA A 192 15.93 6.87 5.92
C ALA A 192 15.38 5.43 5.88
N ASP A 193 14.36 5.11 6.69
CA ASP A 193 13.73 3.79 6.67
C ASP A 193 12.96 3.57 5.36
N ARG A 194 12.25 4.59 4.85
CA ARG A 194 11.57 4.49 3.54
C ARG A 194 12.55 4.21 2.39
N GLU A 195 13.70 4.89 2.38
CA GLU A 195 14.77 4.62 1.42
C GLU A 195 15.30 3.18 1.57
N ARG A 196 15.58 2.73 2.80
CA ARG A 196 16.02 1.35 3.06
C ARG A 196 14.99 0.32 2.59
N LEU A 197 13.71 0.52 2.86
CA LEU A 197 12.64 -0.35 2.38
C LEU A 197 12.60 -0.40 0.85
N ALA A 198 12.83 0.73 0.17
CA ALA A 198 12.91 0.77 -1.29
C ALA A 198 14.10 -0.03 -1.83
N HIS A 199 15.28 0.12 -1.24
CA HIS A 199 16.45 -0.70 -1.59
C HIS A 199 16.22 -2.19 -1.32
N ILE A 200 15.63 -2.54 -0.17
CA ILE A 200 15.32 -3.94 0.18
C ILE A 200 14.34 -4.53 -0.83
N ALA A 201 13.23 -3.85 -1.15
CA ALA A 201 12.24 -4.33 -2.10
C ALA A 201 12.83 -4.45 -3.52
N HIS A 202 13.67 -3.50 -3.94
CA HIS A 202 14.28 -3.49 -5.27
C HIS A 202 15.24 -4.66 -5.44
N SER A 203 16.22 -4.81 -4.53
CA SER A 203 17.17 -5.94 -4.57
C SER A 203 16.49 -7.30 -4.38
N ALA A 204 15.45 -7.39 -3.55
CA ALA A 204 14.66 -8.61 -3.42
C ALA A 204 13.93 -8.96 -4.72
N THR A 205 13.45 -7.95 -5.46
CA THR A 205 12.82 -8.15 -6.77
C THR A 205 13.84 -8.65 -7.78
N GLU A 206 15.01 -8.03 -7.88
CA GLU A 206 16.09 -8.48 -8.79
C GLU A 206 16.49 -9.94 -8.51
N ALA A 207 16.77 -10.26 -7.25
CA ALA A 207 17.13 -11.62 -6.84
C ALA A 207 16.01 -12.63 -7.13
N LEU A 208 14.76 -12.23 -6.91
CA LEU A 208 13.60 -13.07 -7.20
C LEU A 208 13.45 -13.31 -8.70
N THR A 209 13.51 -12.25 -9.52
CA THR A 209 13.35 -12.35 -10.98
C THR A 209 14.40 -13.26 -11.59
N ASP A 210 15.65 -13.17 -11.14
CA ASP A 210 16.73 -14.05 -11.57
C ASP A 210 16.45 -15.51 -11.19
N ARG A 211 16.04 -15.75 -9.94
CA ARG A 211 15.79 -17.10 -9.40
C ARG A 211 14.66 -17.82 -10.12
N ILE A 212 13.55 -17.12 -10.38
CA ILE A 212 12.39 -17.71 -11.08
C ILE A 212 12.54 -17.68 -12.61
N GLY A 213 13.62 -17.10 -13.13
CA GLY A 213 13.86 -16.95 -14.56
C GLY A 213 12.86 -16.04 -15.25
N CYS A 214 12.45 -14.97 -14.57
CA CYS A 214 11.65 -13.87 -15.10
C CYS A 214 12.58 -12.86 -15.80
N GLN A 215 12.42 -12.69 -17.11
CA GLN A 215 13.12 -11.65 -17.85
C GLN A 215 12.38 -10.33 -17.65
N SER A 216 12.92 -9.46 -16.79
CA SER A 216 12.38 -8.13 -16.53
C SER A 216 13.49 -7.10 -16.51
N GLN A 217 13.16 -5.87 -16.90
CA GLN A 217 14.07 -4.73 -16.77
C GLN A 217 13.49 -3.79 -15.72
N LEU A 218 14.05 -3.86 -14.51
CA LEU A 218 13.66 -2.95 -13.43
C LEU A 218 14.34 -1.60 -13.64
N PRO A 219 13.57 -0.49 -13.61
CA PRO A 219 14.15 0.84 -13.50
C PRO A 219 15.05 0.96 -12.25
N ALA A 220 16.03 1.86 -12.32
CA ALA A 220 16.81 2.23 -11.15
C ALA A 220 15.94 2.95 -10.11
N LEU A 221 16.32 2.85 -8.85
CA LEU A 221 15.72 3.67 -7.79
C LEU A 221 16.00 5.15 -8.04
N PRO A 222 15.08 6.06 -7.68
CA PRO A 222 15.34 7.49 -7.79
C PRO A 222 16.50 7.93 -6.88
N ASP A 223 17.35 8.83 -7.39
CA ASP A 223 18.53 9.36 -6.65
C ASP A 223 18.16 10.37 -5.53
N HIS A 224 16.88 10.58 -5.27
CA HIS A 224 16.39 11.52 -4.27
C HIS A 224 15.62 10.81 -3.17
N GLN A 225 15.64 11.40 -1.98
CA GLN A 225 14.93 10.91 -0.81
C GLN A 225 13.43 10.78 -1.08
N LEU A 226 12.84 9.66 -0.67
CA LEU A 226 11.40 9.42 -0.75
C LEU A 226 10.67 10.25 0.34
N PRO A 227 9.91 11.30 -0.04
CA PRO A 227 9.18 12.11 0.92
C PRO A 227 8.08 11.29 1.61
N SER A 228 7.56 11.78 2.74
CA SER A 228 6.37 11.17 3.34
C SER A 228 5.18 11.28 2.39
N VAL A 229 4.36 10.24 2.35
CA VAL A 229 3.11 10.20 1.60
C VAL A 229 2.04 11.00 2.34
N PRO A 230 1.41 12.00 1.69
CA PRO A 230 0.32 12.74 2.31
C PRO A 230 -0.85 11.82 2.63
N SER A 231 -1.41 11.96 3.83
CA SER A 231 -2.62 11.28 4.28
C SER A 231 -3.78 12.23 4.54
N GLY A 232 -3.50 13.54 4.70
CA GLY A 232 -4.51 14.56 4.91
C GLY A 232 -5.26 14.89 3.62
N LEU A 233 -6.58 14.83 3.67
CA LEU A 233 -7.43 15.18 2.53
C LEU A 233 -7.54 16.70 2.38
N ARG A 234 -7.57 17.18 1.13
CA ARG A 234 -7.68 18.59 0.77
C ARG A 234 -9.07 18.88 0.17
N PRO A 235 -9.53 20.15 0.12
CA PRO A 235 -10.78 20.49 -0.53
C PRO A 235 -10.85 19.97 -1.98
N ALA A 236 -11.92 19.26 -2.33
CA ALA A 236 -12.06 18.60 -3.64
C ALA A 236 -12.00 19.59 -4.81
N GLN A 237 -12.49 20.81 -4.63
CA GLN A 237 -12.50 21.86 -5.66
C GLN A 237 -11.10 22.40 -6.00
N ALA A 238 -10.13 22.23 -5.10
CA ALA A 238 -8.76 22.70 -5.26
C ALA A 238 -7.76 21.55 -5.54
N THR A 239 -8.27 20.35 -5.83
CA THR A 239 -7.43 19.16 -6.02
C THR A 239 -6.78 19.13 -7.40
N ASP A 240 -5.63 18.45 -7.46
CA ASP A 240 -4.79 18.31 -8.64
C ASP A 240 -4.49 16.83 -8.92
N GLY A 241 -3.45 16.56 -9.73
CA GLY A 241 -3.02 15.20 -10.05
C GLY A 241 -4.16 14.30 -10.55
N SER A 242 -4.25 13.11 -9.98
CA SER A 242 -5.24 12.07 -10.31
C SER A 242 -6.69 12.44 -9.99
N CYS A 243 -6.92 13.43 -9.12
CA CYS A 243 -8.26 13.87 -8.75
C CYS A 243 -8.75 15.09 -9.54
N ARG A 244 -7.93 15.64 -10.44
CA ARG A 244 -8.24 16.89 -11.16
C ARG A 244 -9.56 16.82 -11.93
N TRP A 245 -9.90 15.65 -12.48
CA TRP A 245 -11.15 15.42 -13.19
C TRP A 245 -12.36 15.75 -12.32
N PHE A 246 -12.29 15.46 -11.02
CA PHE A 246 -13.37 15.64 -10.07
C PHE A 246 -13.56 17.11 -9.69
N ALA A 247 -12.46 17.87 -9.52
CA ALA A 247 -12.54 19.32 -9.36
C ALA A 247 -13.28 19.97 -10.54
N ARG A 248 -12.94 19.56 -11.78
CA ARG A 248 -13.61 20.06 -12.99
C ARG A 248 -15.09 19.66 -13.00
N HIS A 249 -15.40 18.41 -12.65
CA HIS A 249 -16.77 17.93 -12.56
C HIS A 249 -17.62 18.75 -11.58
N ILE A 250 -17.10 19.05 -10.38
CA ILE A 250 -17.78 19.91 -9.40
C ILE A 250 -17.98 21.33 -9.93
N GLN A 251 -16.99 21.90 -10.63
CA GLN A 251 -17.12 23.24 -11.21
C GLN A 251 -18.22 23.31 -12.28
N GLU A 252 -18.43 22.22 -13.02
CA GLU A 252 -19.41 22.15 -14.11
C GLU A 252 -20.81 21.77 -13.63
N GLN A 253 -20.93 20.84 -12.67
CA GLN A 253 -22.20 20.24 -12.24
C GLN A 253 -22.65 20.67 -10.84
N GLY A 254 -21.79 21.36 -10.09
CA GLY A 254 -22.00 21.67 -8.69
C GLY A 254 -21.61 20.51 -7.76
N GLN A 255 -21.47 20.83 -6.47
CA GLN A 255 -21.08 19.86 -5.45
C GLN A 255 -22.20 18.86 -5.14
N GLY A 256 -23.45 19.33 -5.02
CA GLY A 256 -24.60 18.50 -4.69
C GLY A 256 -24.34 17.57 -3.49
N ARG A 257 -24.60 16.27 -3.69
CA ARG A 257 -24.31 15.20 -2.71
C ARG A 257 -22.91 14.59 -2.85
N LEU A 258 -22.03 15.13 -3.69
CA LEU A 258 -20.72 14.55 -3.97
C LEU A 258 -19.69 14.84 -2.84
N PRO A 259 -18.58 14.08 -2.78
CA PRO A 259 -17.48 14.32 -1.84
C PRO A 259 -16.88 15.71 -1.91
N ASP A 260 -16.65 16.37 -0.79
CA ASP A 260 -16.04 17.71 -0.71
C ASP A 260 -14.53 17.67 -0.39
N ARG A 261 -13.97 16.46 -0.25
CA ARG A 261 -12.54 16.23 0.01
C ARG A 261 -11.92 15.26 -0.98
N ALA A 262 -10.63 15.44 -1.22
CA ALA A 262 -9.85 14.61 -2.12
C ALA A 262 -8.42 14.39 -1.62
N LEU A 263 -7.88 13.21 -1.89
CA LEU A 263 -6.46 12.87 -1.75
C LEU A 263 -5.94 12.40 -3.12
N ALA A 264 -5.20 13.29 -3.77
CA ALA A 264 -4.64 13.07 -5.10
C ALA A 264 -3.24 12.46 -5.07
N THR A 265 -2.96 11.63 -6.07
CA THR A 265 -1.62 11.16 -6.43
C THR A 265 -1.10 11.93 -7.64
N PRO A 266 0.22 11.97 -7.88
CA PRO A 266 0.76 12.52 -9.11
C PRO A 266 0.26 11.69 -10.29
N ALA A 267 -0.32 12.35 -11.29
CA ALA A 267 -0.78 11.70 -12.51
C ALA A 267 0.38 11.62 -13.51
N LEU A 268 1.03 10.45 -13.59
CA LEU A 268 2.20 10.21 -14.45
C LEU A 268 1.82 9.30 -15.62
N ASP A 269 2.16 9.71 -16.84
CA ASP A 269 1.76 9.02 -18.08
C ASP A 269 2.33 7.60 -18.20
N ALA A 270 3.50 7.35 -17.60
CA ALA A 270 4.13 6.04 -17.60
C ALA A 270 3.63 5.13 -16.46
N SER A 271 2.92 5.67 -15.47
CA SER A 271 2.47 4.86 -14.34
C SER A 271 1.32 3.93 -14.78
N PRO A 272 1.43 2.61 -14.50
CA PRO A 272 0.41 1.64 -14.89
C PRO A 272 -0.77 1.63 -13.91
N THR A 273 -0.67 2.36 -12.80
CA THR A 273 -1.75 2.55 -11.84
C THR A 273 -1.91 4.00 -11.49
N GLU A 274 -3.14 4.49 -11.42
CA GLU A 274 -3.42 5.84 -10.96
C GLU A 274 -4.70 5.82 -10.12
N SER A 275 -4.69 6.48 -8.98
CA SER A 275 -5.83 6.44 -8.04
C SER A 275 -6.13 7.80 -7.42
N CYS A 276 -7.39 8.03 -7.14
CA CYS A 276 -7.91 9.21 -6.47
C CYS A 276 -8.89 8.77 -5.39
N LEU A 277 -8.63 9.19 -4.15
CA LEU A 277 -9.55 9.01 -3.04
C LEU A 277 -10.35 10.29 -2.83
N LEU A 278 -11.66 10.15 -2.69
CA LEU A 278 -12.62 11.20 -2.40
C LEU A 278 -13.35 10.85 -1.11
N ALA A 279 -13.64 11.84 -0.28
CA ALA A 279 -14.39 11.61 0.96
C ALA A 279 -15.34 12.76 1.29
N VAL A 280 -16.32 12.45 2.12
CA VAL A 280 -17.32 13.40 2.59
C VAL A 280 -16.93 13.88 3.99
N SER A 281 -16.74 15.18 4.16
CA SER A 281 -16.51 15.79 5.48
C SER A 281 -17.77 15.74 6.35
N PRO A 282 -17.64 15.84 7.68
CA PRO A 282 -18.79 15.96 8.57
C PRO A 282 -19.79 17.06 8.17
N ASP A 283 -19.28 18.22 7.73
CA ASP A 283 -20.11 19.35 7.29
C ASP A 283 -20.87 19.05 5.99
N GLN A 284 -20.26 18.28 5.08
CA GLN A 284 -20.94 17.83 3.86
C GLN A 284 -21.93 16.70 4.16
N VAL A 285 -21.64 15.80 5.09
CA VAL A 285 -22.61 14.79 5.57
C VAL A 285 -23.86 15.48 6.10
N GLY A 286 -23.73 16.48 6.98
CA GLY A 286 -24.88 17.22 7.51
C GLY A 286 -25.71 17.91 6.42
N ARG A 287 -25.06 18.51 5.41
CA ARG A 287 -25.76 19.11 4.26
C ARG A 287 -26.49 18.09 3.39
N ILE A 288 -25.95 16.88 3.28
CA ILE A 288 -26.61 15.79 2.55
C ILE A 288 -27.80 15.29 3.36
N ASP A 289 -27.62 15.06 4.66
CA ASP A 289 -28.59 14.55 5.62
C ASP A 289 -29.89 15.37 5.63
N ASP A 290 -29.78 16.70 5.61
CA ASP A 290 -30.94 17.62 5.55
C ASP A 290 -31.88 17.37 4.35
N GLY A 291 -31.38 16.72 3.29
CA GLY A 291 -32.11 16.41 2.07
C GLY A 291 -32.35 14.91 1.84
N LEU A 292 -32.13 14.07 2.84
CA LEU A 292 -32.38 12.62 2.78
C LEU A 292 -33.81 12.26 3.23
N PRO A 293 -34.36 11.14 2.74
CA PRO A 293 -35.54 10.51 3.32
C PRO A 293 -35.32 10.06 4.78
N ASP A 294 -36.40 9.94 5.55
CA ASP A 294 -36.35 9.61 6.99
C ASP A 294 -35.57 8.31 7.30
N ASP A 295 -35.66 7.31 6.41
CA ASP A 295 -35.00 6.00 6.56
C ASP A 295 -33.50 6.00 6.20
N GLU A 296 -32.99 7.08 5.62
CA GLU A 296 -31.57 7.22 5.25
C GLU A 296 -30.75 8.06 6.26
N HIS A 297 -31.39 8.72 7.24
CA HIS A 297 -30.69 9.47 8.29
C HIS A 297 -29.74 8.61 9.14
N ASP A 298 -30.06 7.33 9.31
CA ASP A 298 -29.20 6.38 10.04
C ASP A 298 -27.85 6.17 9.36
N SER A 299 -27.83 6.21 8.03
CA SER A 299 -26.61 6.14 7.22
C SER A 299 -25.75 7.39 7.42
N ALA A 300 -26.35 8.58 7.43
CA ALA A 300 -25.64 9.84 7.66
C ALA A 300 -25.02 9.89 9.07
N ARG A 301 -25.76 9.45 10.10
CA ARG A 301 -25.23 9.37 11.48
C ARG A 301 -24.05 8.39 11.59
N SER A 302 -24.12 7.25 10.91
CA SER A 302 -23.05 6.26 10.88
C SER A 302 -21.80 6.79 10.17
N ALA A 303 -21.98 7.59 9.11
CA ALA A 303 -20.89 8.23 8.38
C ALA A 303 -20.03 9.17 9.22
N LEU A 304 -20.61 9.77 10.26
CA LEU A 304 -19.90 10.67 11.17
C LEU A 304 -19.01 9.93 12.20
N THR A 305 -19.13 8.60 12.33
CA THR A 305 -18.52 7.87 13.45
C THR A 305 -17.71 6.64 13.01
N HIS A 306 -18.34 5.68 12.33
CA HIS A 306 -17.76 4.36 12.09
C HIS A 306 -17.99 3.81 10.68
N SER A 307 -18.64 4.56 9.78
CA SER A 307 -18.80 4.14 8.37
C SER A 307 -18.65 5.32 7.42
N PRO A 308 -17.48 5.98 7.40
CA PRO A 308 -17.29 7.24 6.68
C PRO A 308 -17.61 7.09 5.18
N TRP A 309 -18.22 8.12 4.59
CA TRP A 309 -18.55 8.09 3.17
C TRP A 309 -17.34 8.45 2.30
N TRP A 310 -17.03 7.58 1.35
CA TRP A 310 -15.91 7.76 0.43
C TRP A 310 -16.15 7.11 -0.93
N LEU A 311 -15.38 7.59 -1.90
CA LEU A 311 -15.26 7.00 -3.22
C LEU A 311 -13.78 6.87 -3.58
N ARG A 312 -13.40 5.80 -4.26
CA ARG A 312 -12.05 5.63 -4.80
C ARG A 312 -12.14 5.29 -6.27
N THR A 313 -11.58 6.13 -7.12
CA THR A 313 -11.37 5.79 -8.53
C THR A 313 -9.96 5.27 -8.73
N ALA A 314 -9.80 4.20 -9.52
CA ALA A 314 -8.48 3.72 -9.90
C ALA A 314 -8.44 3.26 -11.36
N PHE A 315 -7.27 3.44 -11.97
CA PHE A 315 -6.90 3.02 -13.31
C PHE A 315 -5.82 1.96 -13.22
N TYR A 316 -5.94 0.93 -14.05
CA TYR A 316 -4.99 -0.16 -14.15
C TYR A 316 -4.71 -0.43 -15.63
N PHE A 317 -3.44 -0.40 -16.01
CA PHE A 317 -2.99 -0.56 -17.39
C PHE A 317 -2.30 -1.89 -17.63
N ASP A 318 -2.58 -2.50 -18.78
CA ASP A 318 -1.93 -3.69 -19.31
C ASP A 318 -1.92 -4.86 -18.32
N ALA A 319 -0.74 -5.32 -17.87
CA ALA A 319 -0.64 -6.43 -16.92
C ALA A 319 -1.40 -6.17 -15.62
N GLU A 320 -1.50 -4.90 -15.17
CA GLU A 320 -2.25 -4.55 -13.97
C GLU A 320 -3.76 -4.79 -14.15
N ALA A 321 -4.30 -4.48 -15.34
CA ALA A 321 -5.72 -4.64 -15.66
C ALA A 321 -6.21 -6.08 -15.54
N HIS A 322 -5.30 -7.06 -15.66
CA HIS A 322 -5.58 -8.49 -15.52
C HIS A 322 -5.50 -9.01 -14.08
N THR A 323 -5.20 -8.14 -13.12
CA THR A 323 -4.98 -8.53 -11.71
C THR A 323 -5.93 -7.85 -10.76
N VAL A 324 -6.92 -7.14 -11.29
CA VAL A 324 -7.94 -6.47 -10.48
C VAL A 324 -9.06 -7.44 -10.16
N GLY A 325 -9.54 -7.42 -8.93
CA GLY A 325 -10.62 -8.29 -8.49
C GLY A 325 -11.35 -7.76 -7.27
N TYR A 326 -12.38 -8.48 -6.87
CA TYR A 326 -13.24 -8.17 -5.74
C TYR A 326 -13.55 -9.46 -4.96
N VAL A 327 -14.05 -9.31 -3.74
CA VAL A 327 -14.54 -10.43 -2.93
C VAL A 327 -16.03 -10.57 -3.17
N ALA A 328 -16.49 -11.74 -3.62
CA ALA A 328 -17.91 -12.05 -3.75
C ALA A 328 -18.24 -13.29 -2.92
N LEU A 329 -19.17 -13.15 -1.96
CA LEU A 329 -19.58 -14.22 -1.05
C LEU A 329 -18.41 -14.90 -0.32
N GLY A 330 -17.37 -14.12 0.03
CA GLY A 330 -16.17 -14.61 0.70
C GLY A 330 -15.12 -15.25 -0.22
N GLU A 331 -15.32 -15.22 -1.54
CA GLU A 331 -14.36 -15.73 -2.53
C GLU A 331 -13.76 -14.61 -3.38
N ASP A 332 -12.44 -14.69 -3.63
CA ASP A 332 -11.75 -13.81 -4.57
C ASP A 332 -12.22 -14.08 -6.01
N LYS A 333 -12.60 -13.02 -6.73
CA LYS A 333 -12.93 -13.05 -8.17
C LYS A 333 -12.06 -12.06 -8.91
N ILE A 334 -11.48 -12.49 -10.03
CA ILE A 334 -10.69 -11.62 -10.91
C ILE A 334 -11.58 -11.11 -12.04
N ILE A 335 -11.52 -9.81 -12.29
CA ILE A 335 -12.23 -9.17 -13.39
C ILE A 335 -11.59 -9.61 -14.71
N THR A 336 -12.43 -10.06 -15.64
CA THR A 336 -11.97 -10.35 -17.00
C THR A 336 -11.72 -9.04 -17.74
N ALA A 337 -10.48 -8.81 -18.18
CA ALA A 337 -10.14 -7.61 -18.94
C ALA A 337 -11.01 -7.47 -20.21
N GLY A 338 -11.42 -6.24 -20.53
CA GLY A 338 -12.35 -5.96 -21.63
C GLY A 338 -13.83 -6.09 -21.27
N THR A 339 -14.15 -6.39 -20.01
CA THR A 339 -15.53 -6.39 -19.50
C THR A 339 -15.83 -5.12 -18.72
N ALA A 340 -17.11 -4.85 -18.51
CA ALA A 340 -17.63 -3.82 -17.62
C ALA A 340 -18.74 -4.40 -16.74
N GLY A 341 -18.96 -3.82 -15.56
CA GLY A 341 -19.98 -4.32 -14.64
C GLY A 341 -19.91 -3.69 -13.25
N HIS A 342 -20.59 -4.34 -12.31
CA HIS A 342 -20.70 -3.97 -10.90
C HIS A 342 -20.75 -5.20 -10.00
N GLU A 343 -20.06 -5.15 -8.86
CA GLU A 343 -20.15 -6.13 -7.77
C GLU A 343 -19.49 -5.57 -6.50
N SER A 344 -19.97 -5.97 -5.32
CA SER A 344 -19.38 -5.64 -4.01
C SER A 344 -18.99 -4.15 -3.82
N GLY A 345 -19.92 -3.24 -4.13
CA GLY A 345 -19.70 -1.79 -3.98
C GLY A 345 -18.67 -1.20 -4.96
N ALA A 346 -18.36 -1.89 -6.05
CA ALA A 346 -17.46 -1.42 -7.10
C ALA A 346 -18.05 -1.54 -8.51
N TRP A 347 -17.80 -0.51 -9.33
CA TRP A 347 -18.09 -0.47 -10.76
C TRP A 347 -16.79 -0.52 -11.55
N TRP A 348 -16.79 -1.20 -12.69
CA TRP A 348 -15.64 -1.19 -13.60
C TRP A 348 -16.04 -0.98 -15.05
N ALA A 349 -15.18 -0.24 -15.76
CA ALA A 349 -15.23 -0.02 -17.19
C ALA A 349 -13.91 -0.50 -17.80
N SER A 350 -13.92 -0.85 -19.09
CA SER A 350 -12.71 -1.23 -19.81
C SER A 350 -12.44 -0.30 -20.97
N SER A 351 -11.17 -0.14 -21.34
CA SER A 351 -10.78 0.51 -22.60
C SER A 351 -9.53 -0.14 -23.18
N ILE A 352 -9.10 0.33 -24.35
CA ILE A 352 -7.83 -0.04 -24.97
C ILE A 352 -6.95 1.21 -25.09
N CYS A 353 -5.80 1.22 -24.42
CA CYS A 353 -4.80 2.28 -24.50
C CYS A 353 -3.54 1.71 -25.16
N ASP A 354 -3.00 2.35 -26.19
CA ASP A 354 -1.81 1.86 -26.92
C ASP A 354 -1.89 0.38 -27.33
N GLY A 355 -3.08 -0.09 -27.74
CA GLY A 355 -3.33 -1.47 -28.13
C GLY A 355 -3.39 -2.48 -26.97
N LYS A 356 -3.25 -2.03 -25.72
CA LYS A 356 -3.28 -2.85 -24.51
C LYS A 356 -4.55 -2.60 -23.69
N PRO A 357 -5.03 -3.61 -22.95
CA PRO A 357 -6.22 -3.44 -22.12
C PRO A 357 -5.97 -2.47 -20.98
N ALA A 358 -7.00 -1.72 -20.62
CA ALA A 358 -7.03 -0.93 -19.40
C ALA A 358 -8.35 -1.14 -18.68
N LEU A 359 -8.29 -1.08 -17.35
CA LEU A 359 -9.44 -1.18 -16.46
C LEU A 359 -9.57 0.09 -15.64
N HIS A 360 -10.78 0.62 -15.58
CA HIS A 360 -11.16 1.77 -14.78
C HIS A 360 -12.12 1.29 -13.72
N THR A 361 -11.95 1.75 -12.49
CA THR A 361 -12.77 1.30 -11.36
C THR A 361 -13.23 2.48 -10.54
N LEU A 362 -14.40 2.34 -9.94
CA LEU A 362 -14.95 3.22 -8.91
C LEU A 362 -15.44 2.32 -7.77
N SER A 363 -14.87 2.47 -6.58
CA SER A 363 -15.38 1.84 -5.36
C SER A 363 -16.08 2.88 -4.50
N SER A 364 -17.13 2.47 -3.80
CA SER A 364 -17.88 3.29 -2.86
C SER A 364 -17.96 2.61 -1.51
N SER A 365 -17.96 3.38 -0.43
CA SER A 365 -18.42 2.85 0.86
C SER A 365 -19.89 2.39 0.75
N TYR A 366 -20.21 1.25 1.36
CA TYR A 366 -21.51 0.56 1.31
C TYR A 366 -22.73 1.47 1.59
N THR A 367 -22.61 2.46 2.47
CA THR A 367 -23.75 3.31 2.86
C THR A 367 -23.93 4.52 1.95
N TYR A 368 -23.00 4.77 1.03
CA TYR A 368 -22.94 6.03 0.27
C TYR A 368 -23.45 5.92 -1.18
N ASP A 369 -23.32 4.75 -1.80
CA ASP A 369 -23.84 4.52 -3.14
C ASP A 369 -25.37 4.71 -3.21
N ASN A 370 -26.10 4.27 -2.18
CA ASN A 370 -27.54 4.50 -2.01
C ASN A 370 -27.86 6.00 -1.91
N VAL A 371 -27.06 6.76 -1.15
CA VAL A 371 -27.24 8.21 -0.95
C VAL A 371 -27.01 9.00 -2.24
N LEU A 372 -26.02 8.60 -3.05
CA LEU A 372 -25.76 9.22 -4.35
C LEU A 372 -26.83 8.88 -5.39
N GLY A 373 -27.32 7.64 -5.33
CA GLY A 373 -28.26 7.07 -6.29
C GLY A 373 -27.62 6.73 -7.65
N PRO A 374 -28.30 5.87 -8.43
CA PRO A 374 -27.75 5.26 -9.65
C PRO A 374 -27.32 6.26 -10.72
N GLN A 375 -28.11 7.34 -10.89
CA GLN A 375 -27.87 8.32 -11.95
C GLN A 375 -26.63 9.16 -11.67
N THR A 376 -26.49 9.68 -10.44
CA THR A 376 -25.33 10.45 -10.00
C THR A 376 -24.07 9.62 -10.09
N LEU A 377 -24.12 8.38 -9.61
CA LEU A 377 -22.99 7.48 -9.61
C LEU A 377 -22.54 7.10 -11.03
N SER A 378 -23.50 6.83 -11.92
CA SER A 378 -23.21 6.56 -13.33
C SER A 378 -22.59 7.77 -14.04
N ALA A 379 -23.14 8.98 -13.80
CA ALA A 379 -22.60 10.21 -14.36
C ALA A 379 -21.18 10.50 -13.86
N LEU A 380 -20.94 10.29 -12.57
CA LEU A 380 -19.63 10.48 -11.95
C LEU A 380 -18.60 9.49 -12.53
N PHE A 381 -18.95 8.20 -12.62
CA PHE A 381 -18.03 7.20 -13.15
C PHE A 381 -17.70 7.45 -14.62
N ARG A 382 -18.70 7.84 -15.42
CA ARG A 382 -18.48 8.25 -16.81
C ARG A 382 -17.55 9.46 -16.92
N ALA A 383 -17.75 10.49 -16.10
CA ALA A 383 -16.89 11.67 -16.11
C ALA A 383 -15.42 11.33 -15.78
N TYR A 384 -15.19 10.42 -14.83
CA TYR A 384 -13.85 9.91 -14.52
C TYR A 384 -13.25 9.16 -15.72
N VAL A 385 -13.96 8.17 -16.26
CA VAL A 385 -13.46 7.33 -17.36
C VAL A 385 -13.21 8.17 -18.61
N ASP A 386 -14.10 9.11 -18.95
CA ASP A 386 -13.92 10.01 -20.10
C ASP A 386 -12.66 10.89 -19.93
N ASP A 387 -12.38 11.40 -18.73
CA ASP A 387 -11.16 12.19 -18.49
C ASP A 387 -9.89 11.37 -18.68
N ILE A 388 -9.81 10.22 -18.01
CA ILE A 388 -8.58 9.41 -18.03
C ILE A 388 -8.34 8.78 -19.40
N THR A 389 -9.40 8.32 -20.08
CA THR A 389 -9.28 7.77 -21.43
C THR A 389 -8.85 8.84 -22.43
N LYS A 390 -9.38 10.07 -22.34
CA LYS A 390 -8.93 11.18 -23.18
C LYS A 390 -7.47 11.54 -22.91
N ARG A 391 -7.06 11.63 -21.64
CA ARG A 391 -5.67 11.96 -21.27
C ARG A 391 -4.67 10.89 -21.71
N ARG A 392 -5.04 9.62 -21.58
CA ARG A 392 -4.19 8.46 -21.92
C ARG A 392 -4.33 7.99 -23.37
N GLY A 393 -5.11 8.69 -24.20
CA GLY A 393 -5.33 8.33 -25.61
C GLY A 393 -6.04 6.98 -25.81
N CYS A 394 -6.84 6.55 -24.84
CA CYS A 394 -7.54 5.27 -24.90
C CYS A 394 -8.76 5.33 -25.82
N THR A 395 -9.13 4.17 -26.35
CA THR A 395 -10.26 3.95 -27.27
C THR A 395 -11.09 2.76 -26.81
N HIS A 396 -12.18 2.44 -27.53
CA HIS A 396 -13.01 1.25 -27.28
C HIS A 396 -13.49 1.16 -25.82
N VAL A 397 -14.00 2.27 -25.29
CA VAL A 397 -14.48 2.34 -23.92
C VAL A 397 -15.80 1.57 -23.80
N THR A 398 -15.82 0.59 -22.90
CA THR A 398 -17.01 -0.18 -22.51
C THR A 398 -17.40 0.22 -21.09
N TYR A 399 -18.61 0.75 -20.95
CA TYR A 399 -19.18 1.18 -19.67
C TYR A 399 -20.08 0.10 -19.06
N PRO A 400 -20.25 0.06 -17.73
CA PRO A 400 -21.34 -0.70 -17.12
C PRO A 400 -22.69 -0.27 -17.70
N GLU A 401 -23.62 -1.20 -17.76
CA GLU A 401 -25.00 -0.94 -18.15
C GLU A 401 -25.73 -0.14 -17.07
N THR A 402 -26.81 0.57 -17.42
CA THR A 402 -27.60 1.34 -16.46
C THR A 402 -28.14 0.49 -15.31
N LYS A 403 -28.41 -0.80 -15.56
CA LYS A 403 -28.88 -1.74 -14.52
C LYS A 403 -27.81 -2.01 -13.47
N ASP A 404 -26.53 -1.91 -13.83
CA ASP A 404 -25.39 -2.20 -12.96
C ASP A 404 -25.18 -1.11 -11.89
N PHE A 405 -25.84 0.04 -12.04
CA PHE A 405 -25.82 1.12 -11.04
C PHE A 405 -27.01 1.07 -10.08
N ARG A 406 -27.99 0.20 -10.33
CA ARG A 406 -29.14 0.08 -9.42
C ARG A 406 -28.68 -0.68 -8.18
N ALA A 407 -29.10 -0.19 -7.01
CA ALA A 407 -28.93 -0.93 -5.76
C ALA A 407 -29.55 -2.34 -5.92
N PRO A 408 -28.91 -3.39 -5.36
CA PRO A 408 -29.40 -4.76 -5.42
C PRO A 408 -30.79 -4.96 -4.82
#